data_AF-A0A6N8JBC5-F1
#
_entry.id   AF-A0A6N8JBC5-F1
#
_cell.length_a   1.000
_cell.length_b   1.000
_cell.length_c   1.000
_cell.angle_alpha   90.00
_cell.angle_beta   90.00
_cell.angle_gamma   90.00
#
_symmetry.space_group_name_H-M   'P 1'
#
loop_
_entity.id
_entity.type
_entity.pdbx_description
1 polymer ?
#
loop_
_entity_poly.entity_id
_entity_poly.type
_entity_poly.pdbx_seq_one_letter_code
_entity_poly.pdbx_strand_id
1 'polypeptide(L)' 'MDKPHILEVHPHLQQYKATFKVTVEQHEITFEEDEEGYLRAIGDIQSHMPDMEPGLLEEIARRIVEAVNQDQ' A
#
# COMPACT_ATOMS: atom_id res chain seq x y z
N MET A 1 4.66 21.76 4.34
CA MET A 1 5.84 21.04 3.85
C MET A 1 5.40 19.61 3.67
N ASP A 2 4.82 19.29 2.51
CA ASP A 2 4.43 17.93 2.15
C ASP A 2 5.70 17.09 1.96
N LYS A 3 6.06 16.32 2.99
CA LYS A 3 7.10 15.31 2.85
C LYS A 3 6.46 14.12 2.12
N PRO A 4 7.05 13.63 1.02
CA PRO A 4 6.55 12.43 0.36
C PRO A 4 6.74 11.23 1.30
N HIS A 5 5.64 10.61 1.73
CA HIS A 5 5.62 9.52 2.72
C HIS A 5 5.90 8.12 2.15
N ILE A 6 6.02 7.98 0.82
CA ILE A 6 6.18 6.67 0.19
C ILE A 6 7.64 6.49 -0.18
N LEU A 7 8.34 5.60 0.54
CA LEU A 7 9.76 5.36 0.27
C LEU A 7 9.95 4.32 -0.83
N GLU A 8 9.36 3.13 -0.74
CA GLU A 8 9.62 2.04 -1.70
C GLU A 8 8.42 1.08 -1.79
N VAL A 9 8.09 0.61 -3.01
CA VAL A 9 7.02 -0.36 -3.29
C VAL A 9 7.65 -1.62 -3.91
N HIS A 10 7.41 -2.78 -3.29
CA HIS A 10 7.87 -4.07 -3.79
C HIS A 10 6.66 -4.97 -4.13
N PRO A 11 6.45 -5.34 -5.41
CA PRO A 11 5.42 -6.30 -5.76
C PRO A 11 5.84 -7.70 -5.30
N HIS A 12 4.96 -8.37 -4.55
CA HIS A 12 5.09 -9.78 -4.22
C HIS A 12 3.96 -10.55 -4.89
N LEU A 13 4.27 -11.07 -6.09
CA LEU A 13 3.38 -11.89 -6.90
C LEU A 13 3.37 -13.31 -6.36
N GLN A 14 2.32 -13.69 -5.64
CA GLN A 14 2.03 -15.09 -5.35
C GLN A 14 1.14 -15.63 -6.47
N GLN A 15 1.26 -16.91 -6.83
CA GLN A 15 0.63 -17.52 -8.02
C GLN A 15 -0.89 -17.35 -8.16
N TYR A 16 -1.57 -16.86 -7.12
CA TYR A 16 -3.02 -16.66 -7.08
C TYR A 16 -3.46 -15.28 -6.53
N LYS A 17 -2.52 -14.42 -6.11
CA LYS A 17 -2.85 -13.12 -5.51
C LYS A 17 -1.71 -12.11 -5.67
N ALA A 18 -2.03 -10.89 -6.08
CA ALA A 18 -1.11 -9.77 -6.06
C ALA A 18 -1.09 -9.15 -4.66
N THR A 19 0.11 -9.07 -4.07
CA THR A 19 0.34 -8.40 -2.80
C THR A 19 1.42 -7.35 -2.98
N PHE A 20 1.27 -6.19 -2.35
CA PHE A 20 2.19 -5.07 -2.47
C PHE A 20 2.70 -4.68 -1.10
N LYS A 21 4.02 -4.72 -0.95
CA LYS A 21 4.68 -4.26 0.27
C LYS A 21 5.15 -2.83 0.07
N VAL A 22 4.69 -1.93 0.94
CA VAL A 22 5.02 -0.51 0.91
C VAL A 22 5.68 -0.14 2.22
N THR A 23 6.86 0.49 2.15
CA THR A 23 7.53 1.02 3.34
C THR A 23 7.21 2.50 3.52
N VAL A 24 6.63 2.85 4.67
CA VAL A 24 6.29 4.23 5.09
C VAL A 24 6.95 4.50 6.43
N GLU A 25 7.81 5.52 6.53
CA GLU A 25 8.45 5.91 7.81
C GLU A 25 9.04 4.71 8.60
N GLN A 26 9.70 3.78 7.92
CA GLN A 26 10.26 2.51 8.47
C GLN A 26 9.23 1.43 8.87
N HIS A 27 7.95 1.61 8.57
CA HIS A 27 6.90 0.63 8.76
C HIS A 27 6.54 -0.03 7.44
N GLU A 28 6.51 -1.36 7.41
CA GLU A 28 6.03 -2.12 6.25
C GLU A 28 4.50 -2.26 6.32
N ILE A 29 3.83 -1.86 5.25
CA ILE A 29 2.40 -2.02 5.04
C ILE A 29 2.22 -3.00 3.89
N THR A 30 1.41 -4.04 4.10
CA THR A 30 1.04 -4.95 3.02
C THR A 30 -0.34 -4.57 2.50
N PHE A 31 -0.46 -4.42 1.18
CA PHE A 31 -1.72 -4.21 0.48
C PHE A 31 -2.06 -5.45 -0.33
N GLU A 32 -3.34 -5.79 -0.33
CA GLU A 32 -3.88 -6.92 -1.08
C GLU A 32 -5.16 -6.50 -1.79
N GLU A 33 -5.40 -7.09 -2.95
CA GLU A 33 -6.68 -6.96 -3.63
C GLU A 33 -7.77 -7.71 -2.85
N ASP A 34 -8.91 -7.06 -2.66
CA ASP A 34 -10.11 -7.64 -2.10
C ASP A 34 -10.98 -8.34 -3.17
N GLU A 35 -12.12 -8.88 -2.76
CA GLU A 35 -13.03 -9.61 -3.65
C GLU A 35 -13.68 -8.70 -4.72
N GLU A 36 -13.66 -7.38 -4.53
CA GLU A 36 -14.22 -6.38 -5.45
C GLU A 36 -13.15 -5.81 -6.39
N GLY A 37 -11.88 -6.19 -6.23
CA GLY A 37 -10.76 -5.72 -7.04
C GLY A 37 -10.07 -4.47 -6.50
N TYR A 38 -10.39 -4.02 -5.27
CA TYR A 38 -9.76 -2.85 -4.66
C TYR A 38 -8.59 -3.25 -3.76
N LEU A 39 -7.55 -2.41 -3.73
CA LEU A 39 -6.43 -2.61 -2.82
C LEU A 39 -6.77 -2.15 -1.41
N ARG A 40 -6.66 -3.07 -0.47
CA ARG A 40 -6.81 -2.81 0.96
C ARG A 40 -5.53 -3.16 1.71
N ALA A 41 -5.19 -2.32 2.68
CA ALA A 41 -4.09 -2.60 3.59
C ALA A 41 -4.49 -3.68 4.61
N ILE A 42 -3.62 -4.68 4.81
CA ILE A 42 -3.83 -5.81 5.71
C ILE A 42 -2.81 -5.79 6.87
N GLY A 43 -3.21 -6.34 8.01
CA GLY A 43 -2.41 -6.37 9.24
C GLY A 43 -2.82 -5.32 10.28
N ASP A 44 -2.09 -5.28 11.41
CA ASP A 44 -2.39 -4.41 12.55
C ASP A 44 -1.78 -3.00 12.38
N ILE A 45 -2.28 -2.26 11.39
CA ILE A 45 -1.72 -0.97 10.98
C ILE A 45 -1.86 0.07 12.10
N GLN A 46 -2.94 0.01 12.88
CA GLN A 46 -3.18 0.96 13.99
C GLN A 46 -2.17 0.76 15.13
N SER A 47 -1.71 -0.47 15.38
CA SER A 47 -0.67 -0.72 16.38
C SER A 47 0.73 -0.29 15.92
N HIS A 48 0.97 -0.27 14.60
CA HIS A 48 2.27 0.08 14.05
C HIS A 48 2.43 1.56 13.69
N MET A 49 1.35 2.27 13.37
CA MET A 49 1.40 3.70 13.00
C MET A 49 0.24 4.49 13.66
N PRO A 50 0.37 4.86 14.93
CA PRO A 50 -0.68 5.57 15.67
C PRO A 50 -0.95 6.98 15.14
N ASP A 51 0.05 7.62 14.52
CA ASP A 51 -0.04 8.99 13.96
C ASP A 51 -0.24 9.01 12.44
N MET A 52 -0.80 7.94 11.87
CA MET A 52 -1.00 7.85 10.43
C MET A 52 -2.00 8.92 9.94
N GLU A 53 -1.61 9.66 8.89
CA GLU A 53 -2.45 10.71 8.33
C GLU A 53 -3.77 10.15 7.78
N PRO A 54 -4.91 10.83 8.00
CA PRO A 54 -6.19 10.43 7.42
C PRO A 54 -6.09 10.36 5.90
N GLY A 55 -6.48 9.23 5.31
CA GLY A 55 -6.45 9.04 3.85
C GLY A 55 -5.13 8.59 3.25
N LEU A 56 -4.04 8.46 4.04
CA LEU A 56 -2.74 8.00 3.53
C LEU A 56 -2.82 6.61 2.87
N LEU A 57 -3.54 5.67 3.49
CA LEU A 57 -3.72 4.32 2.93
C LEU A 57 -4.47 4.34 1.59
N GLU A 58 -5.49 5.19 1.46
CA GLU A 58 -6.27 5.36 0.23
C GLU A 58 -5.40 5.92 -0.89
N GLU A 59 -4.59 6.94 -0.58
CA GLU A 59 -3.65 7.53 -1.53
C GLU A 59 -2.55 6.54 -1.96
N ILE A 60 -2.02 5.73 -1.03
CA ILE A 60 -1.05 4.68 -1.34
C ILE A 60 -1.69 3.63 -2.27
N ALA A 61 -2.89 3.14 -1.94
CA ALA A 61 -3.62 2.18 -2.75
C ALA A 61 -3.84 2.70 -4.18
N ARG A 62 -4.28 3.96 -4.32
CA ARG A 62 -4.47 4.64 -5.61
C ARG A 62 -3.19 4.66 -6.44
N ARG A 63 -2.05 5.00 -5.83
CA ARG A 63 -0.75 5.05 -6.52
C ARG A 63 -0.25 3.69 -6.95
N ILE A 64 -0.50 2.64 -6.16
CA ILE A 64 -0.16 1.26 -6.58
C ILE A 64 -0.93 0.89 -7.84
N VAL A 65 -2.25 1.16 -7.86
CA VAL A 65 -3.09 0.88 -9.04
C VAL A 65 -2.61 1.65 -10.26
N GLU A 66 -2.29 2.94 -10.11
CA GLU A 66 -1.72 3.75 -11.19
C GLU A 66 -0.41 3.16 -11.72
N ALA A 67 0.52 2.78 -10.84
CA ALA A 67 1.81 2.22 -11.23
C ALA A 67 1.67 0.88 -11.97
N VAL A 68 0.80 -0.01 -11.48
CA VAL A 68 0.56 -1.32 -12.10
C VAL A 68 -0.11 -1.17 -13.48
N ASN A 69 -1.04 -0.23 -13.62
CA ASN A 69 -1.75 0.01 -14.88
C ASN A 69 -0.91 0.74 -15.93
N GLN A 70 0.17 1.43 -15.53
CA GLN A 70 1.11 2.03 -16.49
C GLN A 70 2.12 1.05 -17.08
N ASP A 71 2.30 -0.11 -16.46
CA ASP A 71 3.20 -1.19 -16.91
C ASP A 71 2.49 -2.25 -17.79
N GLN A 72 1.20 -2.03 -18.13
CA GLN A 72 0.43 -2.84 -19.11
C GLN A 72 0.34 -2.15 -20.47
#